data_AF-A0A960EJ47-F1
#
_entry.id   AF-A0A960EJ47-F1
#
_cell.length_a   1.000
_cell.length_b   1.000
_cell.length_c   1.000
_cell.angle_alpha   90.00
_cell.angle_beta   90.00
_cell.angle_gamma   90.00
#
_symmetry.space_group_name_H-M   'P 1'
#
loop_
_entity.id
_entity.type
_entity.pdbx_description
1 polymer ?
#
loop_
_entity_poly.entity_id
_entity_poly.type
_entity_poly.pdbx_seq_one_letter_code
_entity_poly.pdbx_strand_id
1 'polypeptide(L)'
;MRTGSPARRRIGAVAATAAVGVGLLVSCGGSNGGGGGTDDAAAPSADELRRQGGDGTVLDEGSSAFAQSMGGLTSEQRRAFAVGNSFFNQNWVTAPASTEGRDGLGPIFNAQSCSSCHFEDGRGEPPTSADDPVRGLLIRLSVVDDEGELAPHPTLGGQFQDRSINGVPAEGSLRIDVVEEPGTYPDGTEYSLGAPTYVLTDPDGNVIDDVLVSPRVAPAMIGVGLLENVPEATLDALADPDDADGDGISGRVHRVTDAETGEQVVGRFGWKAATPTVEAQVAAA
;
A
#
# COMPACT_ATOMS: atom_id res chain seq x y z
N MET A 1 -21.80 -27.57 -45.18
CA MET A 1 -20.75 -27.45 -46.22
C MET A 1 -20.27 -26.00 -46.25
N ARG A 2 -18.93 -25.82 -46.30
CA ARG A 2 -18.15 -24.57 -46.22
C ARG A 2 -17.97 -23.97 -44.82
N THR A 3 -16.99 -24.56 -44.16
CA THR A 3 -16.14 -24.03 -43.09
C THR A 3 -15.32 -22.83 -43.58
N GLY A 4 -15.20 -21.79 -42.77
CA GLY A 4 -14.31 -20.65 -42.99
C GLY A 4 -13.73 -20.20 -41.66
N SER A 5 -12.50 -20.61 -41.38
CA SER A 5 -11.71 -20.23 -40.21
C SER A 5 -11.09 -18.84 -40.43
N PRO A 6 -11.18 -17.88 -39.51
CA PRO A 6 -10.46 -16.63 -39.65
C PRO A 6 -9.00 -16.79 -39.22
N ALA A 7 -8.11 -16.30 -40.08
CA ALA A 7 -6.67 -16.42 -39.99
C ALA A 7 -6.10 -15.75 -38.74
N ARG A 8 -5.31 -16.51 -37.96
CA ARG A 8 -4.45 -15.99 -36.90
C ARG A 8 -3.35 -15.13 -37.52
N ARG A 9 -3.37 -13.82 -37.25
CA ARG A 9 -2.24 -12.93 -37.55
C ARG A 9 -1.07 -13.29 -36.65
N ARG A 10 0.03 -13.74 -37.24
CA ARG A 10 1.32 -13.90 -36.56
C ARG A 10 1.91 -12.50 -36.36
N ILE A 11 1.94 -12.03 -35.12
CA ILE A 11 2.75 -10.87 -34.75
C ILE A 11 4.19 -11.38 -34.67
N GLY A 12 5.05 -10.86 -35.55
CA GLY A 12 6.47 -11.21 -35.59
C GLY A 12 7.17 -10.69 -34.34
N ALA A 13 8.04 -11.53 -33.77
CA ALA A 13 8.93 -11.15 -32.69
C ALA A 13 9.85 -10.01 -33.15
N VAL A 14 9.70 -8.83 -32.55
CA VAL A 14 10.66 -7.74 -32.67
C VAL A 14 11.78 -8.05 -31.68
N ALA A 15 12.94 -8.44 -32.20
CA ALA A 15 14.15 -8.58 -31.42
C ALA A 15 14.61 -7.18 -30.95
N ALA A 16 14.30 -6.83 -29.70
CA ALA A 16 14.88 -5.66 -29.06
C ALA A 16 16.35 -5.96 -28.75
N THR A 17 17.24 -5.34 -29.52
CA THR A 17 18.68 -5.36 -29.27
C THR A 17 18.95 -4.53 -28.02
N ALA A 18 19.27 -5.16 -26.90
CA ALA A 18 19.70 -4.47 -25.69
C ALA A 18 21.08 -3.85 -25.95
N ALA A 19 21.13 -2.55 -26.21
CA ALA A 19 22.35 -1.79 -26.16
C ALA A 19 22.78 -1.71 -24.69
N VAL A 20 23.85 -2.40 -24.33
CA VAL A 20 24.50 -2.29 -23.02
C VAL A 20 25.11 -0.89 -22.94
N GLY A 21 24.34 0.07 -22.43
CA GLY A 21 24.85 1.33 -21.93
C GLY A 21 25.58 1.06 -20.62
N VAL A 22 26.91 1.08 -20.65
CA VAL A 22 27.73 1.10 -19.44
C VAL A 22 27.46 2.43 -18.73
N GLY A 23 26.46 2.44 -17.84
CA GLY A 23 26.27 3.49 -16.85
C GLY A 23 27.35 3.34 -15.79
N LEU A 24 28.32 4.26 -15.77
CA LEU A 24 29.23 4.43 -14.64
C LEU A 24 28.39 4.74 -13.41
N LEU A 25 28.22 3.75 -12.54
CA LEU A 25 27.78 3.97 -11.16
C LEU A 25 28.88 4.76 -10.46
N VAL A 26 28.70 6.08 -10.37
CA VAL A 26 29.47 6.91 -9.45
C VAL A 26 29.01 6.51 -8.05
N SER A 27 29.82 5.65 -7.43
CA SER A 27 29.76 5.39 -6.01
C SER A 27 29.93 6.71 -5.26
N CYS A 28 29.01 7.04 -4.35
CA CYS A 28 29.19 8.09 -3.35
C CYS A 28 30.26 7.65 -2.34
N GLY A 29 31.51 7.59 -2.80
CA GLY A 29 32.70 7.53 -1.97
C GLY A 29 33.19 8.95 -1.76
N GLY A 30 32.96 9.49 -0.56
CA GLY A 30 33.41 10.83 -0.16
C GLY A 30 34.88 11.05 -0.50
N SER A 31 35.13 11.99 -1.40
CA SER A 31 36.46 12.52 -1.67
C SER A 31 36.45 14.02 -1.42
N ASN A 32 37.20 14.40 -0.37
CA ASN A 32 37.41 15.76 0.09
C ASN A 32 38.11 16.57 -1.01
N GLY A 33 37.47 17.61 -1.55
CA GLY A 33 38.03 18.36 -2.68
C GLY A 33 37.28 19.62 -3.10
N GLY A 34 37.14 20.59 -2.20
CA GLY A 34 37.22 22.03 -2.48
C GLY A 34 36.24 22.69 -3.47
N GLY A 35 35.31 23.47 -2.91
CA GLY A 35 35.00 24.82 -3.43
C GLY A 35 33.69 24.99 -4.19
N GLY A 36 32.58 25.09 -3.45
CA GLY A 36 31.30 25.62 -3.91
C GLY A 36 30.29 25.46 -2.79
N GLY A 37 29.80 26.56 -2.23
CA GLY A 37 28.90 26.54 -1.07
C GLY A 37 27.56 25.92 -1.41
N THR A 38 27.38 24.67 -1.04
CA THR A 38 26.07 24.10 -0.70
C THR A 38 25.98 24.14 0.82
N ASP A 39 24.86 24.60 1.35
CA ASP A 39 24.51 24.36 2.75
C ASP A 39 24.30 22.85 2.90
N ASP A 40 25.41 22.11 3.01
CA ASP A 40 25.41 20.71 3.41
C ASP A 40 24.92 20.68 4.85
N ALA A 41 23.60 20.70 5.02
CA ALA A 41 22.98 20.45 6.32
C ALA A 41 23.64 19.19 6.86
N ALA A 42 24.38 19.33 7.96
CA ALA A 42 25.13 18.23 8.53
C ALA A 42 24.19 17.04 8.69
N ALA A 43 24.61 15.86 8.19
CA ALA A 43 23.80 14.66 8.31
C ALA A 43 23.37 14.50 9.78
N PRO A 44 22.09 14.18 10.05
CA PRO A 44 21.58 14.09 11.40
C PRO A 44 22.41 13.09 12.21
N SER A 45 22.79 13.50 13.42
CA SER A 45 23.46 12.63 14.38
C SER A 45 22.59 11.42 14.74
N ALA A 46 23.22 10.36 15.25
CA ALA A 46 22.49 9.18 15.71
C ALA A 46 21.42 9.52 16.77
N ASP A 47 21.66 10.54 17.60
CA ASP A 47 20.71 10.98 18.62
C ASP A 47 19.54 11.79 18.05
N GLU A 48 19.77 12.52 16.95
CA GLU A 48 18.70 13.19 16.20
C GLU A 48 17.86 12.15 15.45
N LEU A 49 18.47 11.16 14.81
CA LEU A 49 17.77 10.05 14.16
C LEU A 49 16.91 9.26 15.14
N ARG A 50 17.43 8.96 16.34
CA ARG A 50 16.65 8.27 17.39
C ARG A 50 15.48 9.10 17.90
N ARG A 51 15.53 10.43 17.83
CA ARG A 51 14.51 11.34 18.37
C ARG A 51 13.69 12.05 17.29
N GLN A 52 13.54 11.45 16.12
CA GLN A 52 12.73 12.01 15.03
C GLN A 52 11.25 12.24 15.41
N GLY A 53 10.72 11.47 16.35
CA GLY A 53 9.39 11.68 16.93
C GLY A 53 9.33 12.73 18.05
N GLY A 54 10.44 13.41 18.35
CA GLY A 54 10.56 14.35 19.46
C GLY A 54 10.22 13.70 20.81
N ASP A 55 9.42 14.39 21.63
CA ASP A 55 8.90 13.84 22.90
C ASP A 55 7.93 12.66 22.69
N GLY A 56 7.46 12.46 21.46
CA GLY A 56 6.63 11.33 21.07
C GLY A 56 7.39 10.07 20.69
N THR A 57 8.72 10.13 20.60
CA THR A 57 9.56 8.95 20.33
C THR A 57 9.38 7.90 21.42
N VAL A 58 9.08 6.67 21.01
CA VAL A 58 9.11 5.48 21.87
C VAL A 58 10.37 4.68 21.55
N LEU A 59 11.18 4.39 22.58
CA LEU A 59 12.40 3.59 22.47
C LEU A 59 12.09 2.12 22.79
N ASP A 60 11.28 1.50 21.93
CA ASP A 60 11.00 0.06 21.95
C ASP A 60 11.49 -0.55 20.63
N GLU A 61 12.23 -1.64 20.73
CA GLU A 61 12.77 -2.40 19.59
C GLU A 61 12.18 -3.83 19.55
N GLY A 62 11.22 -4.13 20.44
CA GLY A 62 10.50 -5.40 20.47
C GLY A 62 9.45 -5.53 19.38
N SER A 63 8.76 -6.67 19.33
CA SER A 63 7.72 -6.95 18.33
C SER A 63 6.53 -5.97 18.42
N SER A 64 6.27 -5.40 19.61
CA SER A 64 5.20 -4.45 19.86
C SER A 64 5.58 -2.97 19.68
N ALA A 65 6.73 -2.67 19.06
CA ALA A 65 7.26 -1.31 19.00
C ALA A 65 6.29 -0.29 18.36
N PHE A 66 5.52 -0.72 17.36
CA PHE A 66 4.55 0.15 16.67
C PHE A 66 3.19 0.26 17.38
N ALA A 67 2.90 -0.65 18.31
CA ALA A 67 1.64 -0.69 19.06
C ALA A 67 1.65 0.23 20.31
N GLN A 68 2.75 0.95 20.54
CA GLN A 68 2.88 1.80 21.72
C GLN A 68 2.17 3.13 21.54
N SER A 69 1.51 3.59 22.59
CA SER A 69 1.01 4.96 22.65
C SER A 69 2.18 5.94 22.69
N MET A 70 2.02 7.11 22.07
CA MET A 70 2.96 8.21 22.19
C MET A 70 3.26 8.59 23.65
N GLY A 71 4.49 9.01 23.93
CA GLY A 71 4.86 9.63 25.20
C GLY A 71 4.07 10.91 25.48
N GLY A 72 3.98 11.31 26.76
CA GLY A 72 3.39 12.61 27.15
C GLY A 72 1.87 12.72 27.10
N LEU A 73 1.15 11.66 26.70
CA LEU A 73 -0.33 11.68 26.67
C LEU A 73 -0.94 11.89 28.07
N THR A 74 -1.98 12.74 28.11
CA THR A 74 -2.83 12.89 29.30
C THR A 74 -3.53 11.58 29.64
N SER A 75 -4.03 11.46 30.87
CA SER A 75 -4.82 10.29 31.28
C SER A 75 -6.07 10.08 30.44
N GLU A 76 -6.67 11.14 29.90
CA GLU A 76 -7.81 11.05 28.99
C GLU A 76 -7.40 10.52 27.61
N GLN A 77 -6.34 11.07 27.02
CA GLN A 77 -5.82 10.61 25.74
C GLN A 77 -5.34 9.16 25.79
N ARG A 78 -4.69 8.73 26.89
CA ARG A 78 -4.32 7.31 27.07
C ARG A 78 -5.54 6.39 27.11
N ARG A 79 -6.66 6.82 27.71
CA ARG A 79 -7.91 6.05 27.66
C ARG A 79 -8.47 5.99 26.26
N ALA A 80 -8.48 7.11 25.53
CA ALA A 80 -8.93 7.14 24.14
C ALA A 80 -8.08 6.22 23.25
N PHE A 81 -6.75 6.28 23.39
CA PHE A 81 -5.83 5.35 22.73
C PHE A 81 -6.15 3.90 23.05
N ALA A 82 -6.31 3.54 24.33
CA ALA A 82 -6.60 2.16 24.73
C ALA A 82 -7.94 1.66 24.16
N VAL A 83 -8.96 2.51 24.09
CA VAL A 83 -10.24 2.19 23.44
C VAL A 83 -10.06 1.98 21.93
N GLY A 84 -9.39 2.90 21.24
CA GLY A 84 -9.10 2.78 19.81
C GLY A 84 -8.29 1.52 19.48
N ASN A 85 -7.23 1.26 20.25
CA ASN A 85 -6.40 0.06 20.14
C ASN A 85 -7.22 -1.23 20.37
N SER A 86 -8.20 -1.19 21.28
CA SER A 86 -9.14 -2.29 21.48
C SER A 86 -10.03 -2.50 20.25
N PHE A 87 -10.52 -1.44 19.60
CA PHE A 87 -11.26 -1.57 18.34
C PHE A 87 -10.40 -2.14 17.22
N PHE A 88 -9.18 -1.64 17.09
CA PHE A 88 -8.21 -2.07 16.08
C PHE A 88 -7.90 -3.57 16.14
N ASN A 89 -7.76 -4.11 17.36
CA ASN A 89 -7.25 -5.45 17.59
C ASN A 89 -8.31 -6.56 17.71
N GLN A 90 -9.58 -6.22 17.92
CA GLN A 90 -10.62 -7.23 18.15
C GLN A 90 -11.48 -7.44 16.91
N ASN A 91 -11.94 -8.68 16.73
CA ASN A 91 -12.79 -9.02 15.59
C ASN A 91 -14.17 -8.39 15.71
N TRP A 92 -14.63 -7.82 14.60
CA TRP A 92 -16.03 -7.56 14.34
C TRP A 92 -16.77 -8.89 14.13
N VAL A 93 -18.00 -8.96 14.60
CA VAL A 93 -18.87 -10.13 14.48
C VAL A 93 -20.16 -9.77 13.75
N THR A 94 -20.89 -10.77 13.29
CA THR A 94 -22.15 -10.57 12.55
C THR A 94 -23.28 -10.07 13.45
N ALA A 95 -24.02 -9.07 12.99
CA ALA A 95 -25.21 -8.60 13.67
C ALA A 95 -26.37 -9.63 13.55
N PRO A 96 -27.26 -9.72 14.55
CA PRO A 96 -27.10 -9.18 15.91
C PRO A 96 -26.20 -10.10 16.75
N ALA A 97 -25.36 -9.53 17.62
CA ALA A 97 -24.60 -10.29 18.61
C ALA A 97 -24.78 -9.71 20.02
N SER A 98 -24.40 -10.47 21.05
CA SER A 98 -24.42 -9.97 22.43
C SER A 98 -23.41 -8.85 22.68
N THR A 99 -22.46 -8.65 21.76
CA THR A 99 -21.46 -7.58 21.77
C THR A 99 -21.87 -6.46 20.81
N GLU A 100 -22.92 -5.71 21.15
CA GLU A 100 -23.52 -4.65 20.31
C GLU A 100 -22.52 -3.56 19.86
N GLY A 101 -21.43 -3.36 20.60
CA GLY A 101 -20.36 -2.43 20.18
C GLY A 101 -19.47 -2.96 19.06
N ARG A 102 -19.66 -4.21 18.62
CA ARG A 102 -18.76 -4.94 17.69
C ARG A 102 -19.48 -5.84 16.69
N ASP A 103 -20.81 -5.74 16.60
CA ASP A 103 -21.60 -6.64 15.77
C ASP A 103 -21.92 -6.08 14.38
N GLY A 104 -21.09 -5.16 13.87
CA GLY A 104 -21.25 -4.52 12.56
C GLY A 104 -20.56 -5.21 11.39
N LEU A 105 -20.16 -6.49 11.48
CA LEU A 105 -19.49 -7.17 10.36
C LEU A 105 -20.45 -7.35 9.17
N GLY A 106 -20.07 -6.82 8.01
CA GLY A 106 -20.80 -6.97 6.75
C GLY A 106 -20.83 -8.42 6.23
N PRO A 107 -21.71 -8.71 5.25
CA PRO A 107 -21.90 -10.07 4.73
C PRO A 107 -20.71 -10.63 3.95
N ILE A 108 -19.95 -9.75 3.29
CA ILE A 108 -18.68 -10.02 2.61
C ILE A 108 -17.64 -9.01 3.08
N PHE A 109 -16.38 -9.44 3.19
CA PHE A 109 -15.29 -8.65 3.78
C PHE A 109 -13.91 -9.23 3.39
N ASN A 110 -12.84 -8.49 3.65
CA ASN A 110 -11.45 -8.99 3.54
C ASN A 110 -10.86 -9.42 4.88
N ALA A 111 -11.21 -8.72 5.97
CA ALA A 111 -10.73 -9.01 7.32
C ALA A 111 -11.78 -8.65 8.37
N GLN A 112 -11.69 -9.27 9.55
CA GLN A 112 -12.59 -9.01 10.68
C GLN A 112 -11.99 -8.05 11.70
N SER A 113 -10.71 -7.70 11.59
CA SER A 113 -10.05 -6.69 12.44
C SER A 113 -9.02 -5.93 11.64
N CYS A 114 -8.69 -4.71 12.07
CA CYS A 114 -7.64 -3.92 11.45
C CYS A 114 -6.28 -4.64 11.60
N SER A 115 -6.02 -5.19 12.79
CA SER A 115 -4.80 -5.94 13.11
C SER A 115 -4.60 -7.23 12.31
N SER A 116 -5.66 -7.78 11.70
CA SER A 116 -5.55 -8.94 10.82
C SER A 116 -4.77 -8.62 9.54
N CYS A 117 -4.76 -7.34 9.13
CA CYS A 117 -4.00 -6.84 8.00
C CYS A 117 -2.77 -6.04 8.44
N HIS A 118 -2.88 -5.29 9.54
CA HIS A 118 -1.85 -4.44 10.12
C HIS A 118 -1.32 -5.05 11.42
N PHE A 119 -0.66 -6.21 11.29
CA PHE A 119 -0.22 -7.01 12.44
C PHE A 119 0.75 -6.23 13.33
N GLU A 120 0.46 -6.17 14.64
CA GLU A 120 1.20 -5.35 15.62
C GLU A 120 1.42 -3.91 15.14
N ASP A 121 0.42 -3.32 14.47
CA ASP A 121 0.45 -1.97 13.88
C ASP A 121 1.52 -1.81 12.78
N GLY A 122 2.09 -2.92 12.34
CA GLY A 122 3.10 -3.02 11.30
C GLY A 122 2.52 -3.23 9.91
N ARG A 123 3.45 -3.47 8.98
CA ARG A 123 3.13 -3.77 7.59
C ARG A 123 2.53 -5.18 7.50
N GLY A 124 1.54 -5.35 6.63
CA GLY A 124 1.09 -6.67 6.22
C GLY A 124 2.19 -7.45 5.50
N GLU A 125 2.00 -8.77 5.41
CA GLU A 125 2.94 -9.68 4.77
C GLU A 125 2.19 -10.46 3.68
N PRO A 126 2.54 -10.31 2.39
CA PRO A 126 1.93 -11.13 1.35
C PRO A 126 2.28 -12.61 1.59
N PRO A 127 1.38 -13.53 1.21
CA PRO A 127 1.65 -14.96 1.37
C PRO A 127 2.91 -15.37 0.59
N THR A 128 3.73 -16.23 1.21
CA THR A 128 4.98 -16.73 0.62
C THR A 128 4.84 -18.11 -0.01
N SER A 129 3.70 -18.77 0.20
CA SER A 129 3.34 -20.06 -0.39
C SER A 129 1.82 -20.17 -0.61
N ALA A 130 1.38 -21.17 -1.37
CA ALA A 130 -0.04 -21.40 -1.65
C ALA A 130 -0.87 -21.77 -0.40
N ASP A 131 -0.22 -22.31 0.62
CA ASP A 131 -0.87 -22.70 1.88
C ASP A 131 -0.84 -21.57 2.92
N ASP A 132 -0.11 -20.48 2.66
CA ASP A 132 -0.09 -19.32 3.56
C ASP A 132 -1.42 -18.57 3.46
N PRO A 133 -2.09 -18.33 4.60
CA PRO A 133 -3.29 -17.52 4.58
C PRO A 133 -2.94 -16.11 4.11
N VAL A 134 -3.66 -15.62 3.12
CA VAL A 134 -3.55 -14.23 2.66
C VAL A 134 -3.92 -13.30 3.83
N ARG A 135 -2.92 -12.63 4.42
CA ARG A 135 -3.09 -11.69 5.53
C ARG A 135 -2.48 -10.36 5.15
N GLY A 136 -3.24 -9.27 5.28
CA GLY A 136 -2.71 -7.94 4.96
C GLY A 136 -2.40 -7.71 3.47
N LEU A 137 -2.90 -8.56 2.57
CA LEU A 137 -2.92 -8.32 1.13
C LEU A 137 -4.38 -8.22 0.68
N LEU A 138 -4.73 -7.12 0.03
CA LEU A 138 -6.01 -6.95 -0.66
C LEU A 138 -5.78 -6.75 -2.16
N ILE A 139 -6.81 -7.04 -2.95
CA ILE A 139 -6.79 -6.82 -4.41
C ILE A 139 -7.73 -5.68 -4.75
N ARG A 140 -7.17 -4.57 -5.24
CA ARG A 140 -7.95 -3.56 -5.96
C ARG A 140 -8.16 -4.04 -7.39
N LEU A 141 -9.33 -3.79 -7.92
CA LEU A 141 -9.70 -4.20 -9.28
C LEU A 141 -10.36 -3.06 -10.04
N SER A 142 -10.20 -3.10 -11.36
CA SER A 142 -10.81 -2.17 -12.30
C SER A 142 -11.05 -2.86 -13.63
N VAL A 143 -11.95 -2.31 -14.43
CA VAL A 143 -12.15 -2.65 -15.83
C VAL A 143 -11.81 -1.43 -16.69
N VAL A 144 -11.65 -1.65 -17.99
CA VAL A 144 -11.57 -0.56 -18.96
C VAL A 144 -12.97 -0.40 -19.57
N ASP A 145 -13.53 0.81 -19.50
CA ASP A 145 -14.85 1.10 -20.06
C ASP A 145 -14.81 1.27 -21.60
N ASP A 146 -15.97 1.54 -22.20
CA ASP A 146 -16.10 1.69 -23.66
C ASP A 146 -15.32 2.91 -24.20
N GLU A 147 -15.04 3.89 -23.35
CA GLU A 147 -14.25 5.07 -23.63
C GLU A 147 -12.73 4.83 -23.48
N GLY A 148 -12.32 3.69 -22.92
CA GLY A 148 -10.91 3.35 -22.68
C GLY A 148 -10.38 3.82 -21.33
N GLU A 149 -11.25 4.28 -20.43
CA GLU A 149 -10.90 4.78 -19.10
C GLU A 149 -11.05 3.69 -18.03
N LEU A 150 -10.36 3.88 -16.90
CA LEU A 150 -10.46 2.93 -15.78
C LEU A 150 -11.76 3.16 -15.01
N ALA A 151 -12.55 2.10 -14.84
CA ALA A 151 -13.79 2.10 -14.08
C ALA A 151 -13.83 0.95 -13.05
N PRO A 152 -14.60 1.08 -11.95
CA PRO A 152 -14.91 -0.06 -11.08
C PRO A 152 -15.59 -1.18 -11.87
N HIS A 153 -15.34 -2.43 -11.49
CA HIS A 153 -16.05 -3.57 -12.08
C HIS A 153 -17.54 -3.48 -11.73
N PRO A 154 -18.47 -3.69 -12.69
CA PRO A 154 -19.90 -3.44 -12.49
C PRO A 154 -20.53 -4.26 -11.38
N THR A 155 -19.99 -5.46 -11.10
CA THR A 155 -20.51 -6.36 -10.06
C THR A 155 -19.65 -6.40 -8.80
N LEU A 156 -18.34 -6.19 -8.93
CA LEU A 156 -17.34 -6.41 -7.86
C LEU A 156 -16.80 -5.09 -7.30
N GLY A 157 -17.23 -3.95 -7.85
CA GLY A 157 -16.75 -2.64 -7.45
C GLY A 157 -15.25 -2.46 -7.70
N GLY A 158 -14.55 -1.85 -6.74
CA GLY A 158 -13.13 -1.51 -6.85
C GLY A 158 -12.19 -2.36 -6.00
N GLN A 159 -12.71 -3.31 -5.22
CA GLN A 159 -11.95 -4.12 -4.27
C GLN A 159 -12.58 -5.50 -4.15
N PHE A 160 -11.77 -6.54 -4.33
CA PHE A 160 -12.23 -7.93 -4.26
C PHE A 160 -12.36 -8.38 -2.81
N GLN A 161 -13.50 -8.94 -2.42
CA GLN A 161 -13.81 -9.41 -1.07
C GLN A 161 -13.87 -10.94 -1.02
N ASP A 162 -12.79 -11.55 -0.55
CA ASP A 162 -12.51 -12.99 -0.58
C ASP A 162 -13.08 -13.77 0.62
N ARG A 163 -13.77 -13.09 1.55
CA ARG A 163 -14.38 -13.72 2.73
C ARG A 163 -15.82 -13.30 2.91
N SER A 164 -16.55 -14.12 3.64
CA SER A 164 -17.97 -13.91 3.91
C SER A 164 -18.39 -14.52 5.25
N ILE A 165 -19.61 -14.18 5.65
CA ILE A 165 -20.29 -14.79 6.78
C ILE A 165 -20.91 -16.14 6.38
N ASN A 166 -21.27 -16.95 7.37
CA ASN A 166 -21.92 -18.25 7.11
C ASN A 166 -23.21 -18.10 6.29
N GLY A 167 -23.35 -18.90 5.24
CA GLY A 167 -24.53 -18.91 4.37
C GLY A 167 -24.55 -17.82 3.30
N VAL A 168 -23.50 -16.99 3.22
CA VAL A 168 -23.30 -16.02 2.14
C VAL A 168 -22.05 -16.42 1.36
N PRO A 169 -22.07 -16.51 0.02
CA PRO A 169 -20.85 -16.69 -0.76
C PRO A 169 -20.00 -15.41 -0.72
N ALA A 170 -18.68 -15.56 -0.57
CA ALA A 170 -17.74 -14.48 -0.87
C ALA A 170 -17.80 -14.12 -2.36
N GLU A 171 -17.13 -13.05 -2.78
CA GLU A 171 -17.03 -12.72 -4.21
C GLU A 171 -16.24 -13.78 -4.98
N GLY A 172 -15.41 -14.55 -4.28
CA GLY A 172 -14.64 -15.64 -4.85
C GLY A 172 -13.40 -15.96 -4.06
N SER A 173 -12.32 -16.36 -4.74
CA SER A 173 -11.03 -16.70 -4.12
C SER A 173 -9.85 -16.12 -4.89
N LEU A 174 -8.78 -15.81 -4.16
CA LEU A 174 -7.50 -15.36 -4.72
C LEU A 174 -6.52 -16.52 -4.74
N ARG A 175 -5.91 -16.78 -5.91
CA ARG A 175 -4.78 -17.67 -6.09
C ARG A 175 -3.55 -16.87 -6.54
N ILE A 176 -2.40 -17.17 -5.95
CA ILE A 176 -1.14 -16.48 -6.26
C ILE A 176 -0.14 -17.52 -6.77
N ASP A 177 0.31 -17.34 -8.00
CA ASP A 177 1.39 -18.13 -8.58
C ASP A 177 2.66 -17.32 -8.58
N VAL A 178 3.74 -17.86 -8.00
CA VAL A 178 5.05 -17.18 -7.99
C VAL A 178 6.00 -17.90 -8.94
N VAL A 179 6.59 -17.14 -9.86
CA VAL A 179 7.69 -17.64 -10.71
C VAL A 179 8.98 -17.02 -10.21
N GLU A 180 9.96 -17.85 -9.87
CA GLU A 180 11.29 -17.41 -9.46
C GLU A 180 12.12 -16.99 -10.67
N GLU A 181 12.63 -15.76 -10.66
CA GLU A 181 13.50 -15.19 -11.67
C GLU A 181 14.91 -14.97 -11.10
N PRO A 182 15.90 -15.79 -11.49
CA PRO A 182 17.25 -15.65 -10.99
C PRO A 182 17.94 -14.41 -11.58
N GLY A 183 18.82 -13.81 -10.78
CA GLY A 183 19.64 -12.67 -11.16
C GLY A 183 20.97 -12.64 -10.43
N THR A 184 21.78 -11.65 -10.76
CA THR A 184 23.10 -11.46 -10.15
C THR A 184 23.36 -9.97 -9.96
N TYR A 185 23.85 -9.59 -8.78
CA TYR A 185 24.33 -8.24 -8.51
C TYR A 185 25.64 -7.96 -9.28
N PRO A 186 26.04 -6.68 -9.46
CA PRO A 186 27.29 -6.35 -10.16
C PRO A 186 28.58 -6.95 -9.53
N ASP A 187 28.53 -7.32 -8.25
CA ASP A 187 29.63 -7.98 -7.52
C ASP A 187 29.67 -9.51 -7.72
N GLY A 188 28.73 -10.08 -8.46
CA GLY A 188 28.60 -11.52 -8.70
C GLY A 188 27.72 -12.27 -7.70
N THR A 189 27.17 -11.61 -6.68
CA THR A 189 26.27 -12.24 -5.71
C THR A 189 24.94 -12.60 -6.38
N GLU A 190 24.53 -13.87 -6.29
CA GLU A 190 23.27 -14.35 -6.87
C GLU A 190 22.05 -13.93 -6.03
N TYR A 191 20.91 -13.72 -6.68
CA TYR A 191 19.61 -13.54 -6.04
C TYR A 191 18.51 -14.20 -6.89
N SER A 192 17.31 -14.32 -6.33
CA SER A 192 16.09 -14.69 -7.06
C SER A 192 14.98 -13.72 -6.70
N LEU A 193 14.18 -13.31 -7.69
CA LEU A 193 12.99 -12.48 -7.51
C LEU A 193 11.75 -13.33 -7.74
N GLY A 194 10.83 -13.33 -6.80
CA GLY A 194 9.49 -13.86 -7.02
C GLY A 194 8.68 -12.91 -7.89
N ALA A 195 8.19 -13.38 -9.04
CA ALA A 195 7.24 -12.68 -9.91
C ALA A 195 5.82 -13.25 -9.70
N PRO A 196 5.01 -12.67 -8.79
CA PRO A 196 3.67 -13.16 -8.50
C PRO A 196 2.67 -12.81 -9.59
N THR A 197 1.82 -13.77 -9.95
CA THR A 197 0.62 -13.59 -10.76
C THR A 197 -0.60 -13.85 -9.90
N TYR A 198 -1.58 -12.93 -9.94
CA TYR A 198 -2.79 -12.98 -9.14
C TYR A 198 -3.96 -13.43 -10.00
N VAL A 199 -4.60 -14.52 -9.64
CA VAL A 199 -5.75 -15.07 -10.36
C VAL A 199 -6.95 -15.09 -9.42
N LEU A 200 -8.01 -14.40 -9.83
CA LEU A 200 -9.28 -14.36 -9.13
C LEU A 200 -10.21 -15.40 -9.73
N THR A 201 -10.95 -16.12 -8.88
CA THR A 201 -11.99 -17.05 -9.31
C THR A 201 -13.30 -16.72 -8.63
N ASP A 202 -14.42 -16.85 -9.33
CA ASP A 202 -15.77 -16.70 -8.77
C ASP A 202 -16.13 -17.86 -7.80
N PRO A 203 -17.30 -17.83 -7.14
CA PRO A 203 -17.71 -18.88 -6.21
C PRO A 203 -17.93 -20.26 -6.86
N ASP A 204 -18.14 -20.31 -8.18
CA ASP A 204 -18.28 -21.55 -8.96
C ASP A 204 -16.91 -22.09 -9.43
N GLY A 205 -15.83 -21.35 -9.17
CA GLY A 205 -14.45 -21.70 -9.53
C GLY A 205 -14.05 -21.28 -10.95
N ASN A 206 -14.85 -20.46 -11.64
CA ASN A 206 -14.46 -19.92 -12.94
C ASN A 206 -13.49 -18.75 -12.74
N VAL A 207 -12.50 -18.64 -13.63
CA VAL A 207 -11.58 -17.51 -13.61
C VAL A 207 -12.34 -16.22 -13.96
N ILE A 208 -12.10 -15.18 -13.18
CA ILE A 208 -12.60 -13.83 -13.46
C ILE A 208 -11.59 -13.18 -14.41
N ASP A 209 -11.88 -13.24 -15.70
CA ASP A 209 -11.08 -12.63 -16.76
C ASP A 209 -11.45 -11.15 -16.98
N ASP A 210 -10.72 -10.46 -17.86
CA ASP A 210 -10.96 -9.06 -18.28
C ASP A 210 -11.00 -8.01 -17.14
N VAL A 211 -10.26 -8.28 -16.06
CA VAL A 211 -10.04 -7.34 -14.95
C VAL A 211 -8.58 -6.95 -14.83
N LEU A 212 -8.34 -5.69 -14.49
CA LEU A 212 -7.03 -5.19 -14.08
C LEU A 212 -6.90 -5.31 -12.57
N VAL A 213 -5.85 -5.98 -12.11
CA VAL A 213 -5.60 -6.24 -10.70
C VAL A 213 -4.45 -5.39 -10.16
N SER A 214 -4.62 -4.87 -8.96
CA SER A 214 -3.59 -4.12 -8.24
C SER A 214 -3.48 -4.66 -6.80
N PRO A 215 -2.49 -5.52 -6.52
CA PRO A 215 -2.25 -6.05 -5.19
C PRO A 215 -1.75 -4.95 -4.25
N ARG A 216 -2.33 -4.86 -3.05
CA ARG A 216 -1.98 -3.85 -2.04
C ARG A 216 -1.70 -4.53 -0.71
N VAL A 217 -0.44 -4.41 -0.27
CA VAL A 217 -0.06 -4.81 1.09
C VAL A 217 -0.42 -3.67 2.05
N ALA A 218 -1.00 -4.03 3.18
CA ALA A 218 -1.34 -3.12 4.27
C ALA A 218 -0.08 -2.37 4.75
N PRO A 219 -0.05 -1.04 4.77
CA PRO A 219 1.08 -0.26 5.29
C PRO A 219 1.19 -0.36 6.81
N ALA A 220 2.33 0.04 7.38
CA ALA A 220 2.42 0.24 8.83
C ALA A 220 1.55 1.42 9.27
N MET A 221 1.02 1.35 10.50
CA MET A 221 0.12 2.35 11.08
C MET A 221 0.85 3.39 11.93
N ILE A 222 2.13 3.18 12.24
CA ILE A 222 2.92 4.12 13.02
C ILE A 222 2.96 5.50 12.35
N GLY A 223 2.66 6.55 13.13
CA GLY A 223 2.81 7.93 12.69
C GLY A 223 1.75 8.45 11.71
N VAL A 224 0.72 7.68 11.32
CA VAL A 224 -0.31 8.16 10.38
C VAL A 224 -1.01 9.42 10.86
N GLY A 225 -1.33 9.52 12.15
CA GLY A 225 -1.92 10.73 12.73
C GLY A 225 -0.95 11.91 12.76
N LEU A 226 0.36 11.67 12.89
CA LEU A 226 1.37 12.74 12.80
C LEU A 226 1.45 13.27 11.36
N LEU A 227 1.39 12.38 10.36
CA LEU A 227 1.37 12.76 8.95
C LEU A 227 0.10 13.54 8.59
N GLU A 228 -1.05 13.17 9.16
CA GLU A 228 -2.31 13.92 8.99
C GLU A 228 -2.20 15.35 9.51
N ASN A 229 -1.50 15.54 10.64
CA ASN A 229 -1.31 16.84 11.26
C ASN A 229 -0.31 17.75 10.53
N VAL A 230 0.40 17.27 9.50
CA VAL A 230 1.29 18.13 8.69
C VAL A 230 0.43 19.11 7.88
N PRO A 231 0.58 20.45 8.01
CA PRO A 231 -0.21 21.40 7.24
C PRO A 231 -0.02 21.23 5.73
N GLU A 232 -1.09 21.41 4.92
CA GLU A 232 -0.98 21.35 3.46
C GLU A 232 0.03 22.37 2.92
N ALA A 233 0.05 23.58 3.47
CA ALA A 233 1.01 24.62 3.10
C ALA A 233 2.47 24.19 3.28
N THR A 234 2.75 23.30 4.25
CA THR A 234 4.10 22.74 4.41
C THR A 234 4.44 21.80 3.25
N LEU A 235 3.50 20.97 2.81
CA LEU A 235 3.69 20.07 1.68
C LEU A 235 3.83 20.85 0.36
N ASP A 236 3.00 21.88 0.16
CA ASP A 236 3.09 22.76 -1.00
C ASP A 236 4.43 23.53 -1.04
N ALA A 237 4.95 23.95 0.11
CA ALA A 237 6.24 24.63 0.20
C ALA A 237 7.45 23.72 -0.06
N LEU A 238 7.30 22.40 0.17
CA LEU A 238 8.32 21.39 -0.13
C LEU A 238 8.22 20.85 -1.57
N ALA A 239 7.22 21.28 -2.33
CA ALA A 239 7.06 20.86 -3.71
C ALA A 239 8.11 21.54 -4.59
N ASP A 240 8.94 20.74 -5.25
CA ASP A 240 9.88 21.21 -6.26
C ASP A 240 9.64 20.46 -7.58
N PRO A 241 8.59 20.80 -8.34
CA PRO A 241 8.27 20.09 -9.57
C PRO A 241 9.34 20.22 -10.66
N ASP A 242 10.16 21.26 -10.60
CA ASP A 242 11.09 21.65 -11.66
C ASP A 242 12.56 21.43 -11.26
N ASP A 243 12.82 20.81 -10.09
CA ASP A 243 14.17 20.54 -9.56
C ASP A 243 15.00 21.83 -9.52
N ALA A 244 14.43 22.86 -8.91
CA ALA A 244 14.96 24.21 -8.85
C ALA A 244 16.24 24.30 -7.99
N ASP A 245 16.42 23.40 -7.03
CA ASP A 245 17.64 23.30 -6.23
C ASP A 245 18.72 22.38 -6.86
N GLY A 246 18.35 21.60 -7.87
CA GLY A 246 19.27 20.77 -8.66
C GLY A 246 19.78 19.55 -7.91
N ASP A 247 19.04 19.07 -6.91
CA ASP A 247 19.36 17.84 -6.18
C ASP A 247 18.93 16.55 -6.92
N GLY A 248 18.18 16.72 -8.03
CA GLY A 248 17.67 15.63 -8.87
C GLY A 248 16.29 15.12 -8.47
N ILE A 249 15.60 15.77 -7.53
CA ILE A 249 14.30 15.38 -6.98
C ILE A 249 13.20 16.34 -7.42
N SER A 250 12.40 15.93 -8.42
CA SER A 250 11.26 16.72 -8.89
C SER A 250 9.95 16.41 -8.14
N GLY A 251 9.89 16.74 -6.85
CA GLY A 251 8.75 16.45 -5.97
C GLY A 251 7.45 17.18 -6.37
N ARG A 252 6.32 16.46 -6.41
CA ARG A 252 5.00 17.03 -6.74
C ARG A 252 3.95 16.64 -5.71
N VAL A 253 3.16 17.61 -5.26
CA VAL A 253 2.01 17.34 -4.38
C VAL A 253 0.91 16.69 -5.20
N HIS A 254 0.49 15.50 -4.79
CA HIS A 254 -0.66 14.83 -5.37
C HIS A 254 -1.95 15.41 -4.77
N ARG A 255 -2.91 15.79 -5.63
CA ARG A 255 -4.20 16.34 -5.22
C ARG A 255 -5.32 15.40 -5.61
N VAL A 256 -6.26 15.19 -4.69
CA VAL A 256 -7.40 14.29 -4.85
C VAL A 256 -8.69 15.06 -4.58
N THR A 257 -9.80 14.57 -5.13
CA THR A 257 -11.13 15.13 -4.81
C THR A 257 -11.60 14.54 -3.50
N ASP A 258 -11.90 15.40 -2.53
CA ASP A 258 -12.55 15.01 -1.30
C ASP A 258 -14.00 14.57 -1.61
N ALA A 259 -14.38 13.37 -1.20
CA ALA A 259 -15.69 12.82 -1.52
C ALA A 259 -16.84 13.49 -0.73
N GLU A 260 -16.55 14.09 0.42
CA GLU A 260 -17.53 14.76 1.27
C GLU A 260 -17.78 16.21 0.82
N THR A 261 -16.71 16.93 0.50
CA THR A 261 -16.78 18.36 0.15
C THR A 261 -16.79 18.62 -1.36
N GLY A 262 -16.27 17.69 -2.16
CA GLY A 262 -16.06 17.85 -3.60
C GLY A 262 -14.87 18.75 -3.96
N GLU A 263 -14.07 19.18 -2.97
CA GLU A 263 -12.94 20.08 -3.17
C GLU A 263 -11.65 19.31 -3.54
N GLN A 264 -10.73 19.99 -4.23
CA GLN A 264 -9.40 19.44 -4.49
C GLN A 264 -8.49 19.68 -3.28
N VAL A 265 -8.16 18.61 -2.58
CA VAL A 265 -7.34 18.60 -1.36
C VAL A 265 -6.04 17.82 -1.56
N VAL A 266 -5.09 17.93 -0.65
CA VAL A 266 -3.84 17.15 -0.72
C VAL A 266 -4.12 15.69 -0.39
N GLY A 267 -3.71 14.79 -1.28
CA GLY A 267 -3.68 13.36 -1.00
C GLY A 267 -2.50 13.02 -0.09
N ARG A 268 -2.70 12.13 0.89
CA ARG A 268 -1.72 11.83 1.94
C ARG A 268 -1.56 10.34 2.21
N PHE A 269 -2.64 9.60 2.18
CA PHE A 269 -2.70 8.22 2.64
C PHE A 269 -2.93 7.24 1.49
N GLY A 270 -2.80 5.96 1.84
CA GLY A 270 -2.85 4.87 0.88
C GLY A 270 -1.67 4.86 -0.07
N TRP A 271 -1.79 4.05 -1.11
CA TRP A 271 -0.74 3.95 -2.11
C TRP A 271 -0.83 5.10 -3.11
N LYS A 272 0.27 5.83 -3.31
CA LYS A 272 0.35 7.03 -4.15
C LYS A 272 -0.51 8.19 -3.64
N ALA A 273 -0.66 8.34 -2.32
CA ALA A 273 -1.37 9.47 -1.73
C ALA A 273 -2.80 9.63 -2.30
N ALA A 274 -3.55 8.54 -2.36
CA ALA A 274 -4.85 8.49 -3.04
C ALA A 274 -6.02 8.95 -2.15
N THR A 275 -5.79 9.10 -0.84
CA THR A 275 -6.82 9.50 0.13
C THR A 275 -6.33 10.68 0.98
N PRO A 276 -7.19 11.66 1.30
CA PRO A 276 -6.75 12.91 1.94
C PRO A 276 -6.64 12.83 3.46
N THR A 277 -7.50 12.06 4.12
CA THR A 277 -7.59 11.96 5.58
C THR A 277 -7.51 10.50 6.04
N VAL A 278 -7.17 10.29 7.30
CA VAL A 278 -7.22 8.96 7.93
C VAL A 278 -8.66 8.45 7.93
N GLU A 279 -9.64 9.33 8.16
CA GLU A 279 -11.06 8.98 8.11
C GLU A 279 -11.48 8.46 6.72
N ALA A 280 -11.12 9.18 5.64
CA ALA A 280 -11.39 8.74 4.28
C ALA A 280 -10.66 7.43 3.95
N GLN A 281 -9.43 7.26 4.43
CA GLN A 281 -8.68 6.02 4.26
C GLN A 281 -9.33 4.83 4.98
N VAL A 282 -9.87 5.03 6.18
CA VAL A 282 -10.60 4.00 6.95
C VAL A 282 -11.93 3.67 6.29
N ALA A 283 -12.67 4.67 5.81
CA ALA A 283 -13.95 4.48 5.14
C ALA A 283 -13.82 3.70 3.82
N ALA A 284 -12.68 3.83 3.12
CA ALA A 284 -12.40 3.15 1.86
C ALA A 284 -11.67 1.81 2.00
N ALA A 285 -11.38 1.35 3.23
CA ALA A 285 -10.58 0.15 3.52
C ALA A 285 -11.35 -1.17 3.35
#